data_AF-A0A9X2XP43-F1
#
_entry.id   AF-A0A9X2XP43-F1
#
_cell.length_a   1.000
_cell.length_b   1.000
_cell.length_c   1.000
_cell.angle_alpha   90.00
_cell.angle_beta   90.00
_cell.angle_gamma   90.00
#
_symmetry.space_group_name_H-M   'P 1'
#
loop_
_entity.id
_entity.type
_entity.pdbx_description
1 polymer ?
#
loop_
_entity_poly.entity_id
_entity_poly.type
_entity_poly.pdbx_seq_one_letter_code
_entity_poly.pdbx_strand_id
1 'polypeptide(L)'
;MPYYRIVIWTSQRREPFSGIRQIENYNIDAVQHIMRVKAEETYRRDLIDVEVQMISKVSTAVKNFHKEIQKKRDAKKWRPDTPFTPALRRKDQYKDQEIILIGKRRGLI
;
A
#
# COMPACT_ATOMS: atom_id res chain seq x y z
N MET A 1 -12.85 4.75 10.09
CA MET A 1 -11.83 3.95 9.36
C MET A 1 -10.69 3.57 10.28
N PRO A 2 -10.54 2.27 10.59
CA PRO A 2 -9.41 1.71 11.29
C PRO A 2 -8.15 1.64 10.41
N TYR A 3 -7.00 1.59 11.07
CA TYR A 3 -5.70 1.35 10.43
C TYR A 3 -5.22 -0.04 10.83
N TYR A 4 -4.63 -0.73 9.88
CA TYR A 4 -4.07 -2.06 10.08
C TYR A 4 -2.60 -2.06 9.70
N ARG A 5 -1.77 -2.66 10.54
CA ARG A 5 -0.44 -3.11 10.15
C ARG A 5 -0.55 -4.52 9.63
N ILE A 6 -0.02 -4.74 8.45
CA ILE A 6 -0.02 -6.02 7.77
C ILE A 6 1.44 -6.43 7.64
N VAL A 7 1.75 -7.65 8.06
CA VAL A 7 3.07 -8.27 7.94
C VAL A 7 2.88 -9.55 7.14
N ILE A 8 3.64 -9.73 6.07
CA ILE A 8 3.59 -10.91 5.21
C ILE A 8 4.98 -11.53 5.18
N TRP A 9 5.05 -12.78 5.62
CA TRP A 9 6.25 -13.60 5.62
C TRP A 9 6.27 -14.46 4.36
N THR A 10 7.40 -14.41 3.65
CA THR A 10 7.59 -15.20 2.43
C THR A 10 8.92 -15.95 2.47
N SER A 11 8.97 -17.17 1.95
CA SER A 11 10.17 -18.02 1.87
C SER A 11 11.34 -17.34 1.15
N GLN A 12 11.07 -16.53 0.12
CA GLN A 12 12.09 -15.93 -0.73
C GLN A 12 12.85 -14.76 -0.08
N ARG A 13 12.35 -14.20 1.04
CA ARG A 13 12.91 -12.98 1.63
C ARG A 13 13.31 -13.21 3.08
N ARG A 14 14.45 -12.62 3.45
CA ARG A 14 14.95 -12.61 4.83
C ARG A 14 14.13 -11.69 5.75
N GLU A 15 13.49 -10.66 5.17
CA GLU A 15 12.67 -9.71 5.90
C GLU A 15 11.21 -9.76 5.40
N PRO A 16 10.23 -9.63 6.30
CA PRO A 16 8.83 -9.65 5.92
C PRO A 16 8.45 -8.37 5.18
N PHE A 17 7.48 -8.49 4.29
CA PHE A 17 6.79 -7.30 3.79
C PHE A 17 5.95 -6.72 4.91
N SER A 18 6.16 -5.45 5.25
CA SER A 18 5.35 -4.79 6.26
C SER A 18 4.83 -3.45 5.74
N GLY A 19 3.61 -3.10 6.16
CA GLY A 19 3.02 -1.84 5.78
C GLY A 19 1.77 -1.51 6.59
N ILE A 20 1.41 -0.23 6.58
CA ILE A 20 0.16 0.26 7.15
C ILE A 20 -0.84 0.47 6.02
N ARG A 21 -2.08 0.03 6.26
CA ARG A 21 -3.22 0.22 5.37
C ARG A 21 -4.42 0.72 6.13
N GLN A 22 -5.17 1.60 5.49
CA GLN A 22 -6.49 2.01 5.95
C GLN A 22 -7.52 1.14 5.24
N ILE A 23 -8.37 0.45 5.99
CA ILE A 23 -9.35 -0.51 5.46
C ILE A 23 -10.69 -0.21 6.09
N GLU A 24 -11.74 -0.13 5.26
CA GLU A 24 -13.11 0.19 5.67
C GLU A 24 -13.86 -1.02 6.25
N ASN A 25 -13.21 -1.79 7.11
CA ASN A 25 -13.83 -2.89 7.82
C ASN A 25 -13.32 -2.88 9.26
N TYR A 26 -14.20 -3.02 10.24
CA TYR A 26 -13.84 -3.07 11.66
C TYR A 26 -13.62 -4.49 12.17
N ASN A 27 -14.13 -5.50 11.45
CA ASN A 27 -13.94 -6.90 11.80
C ASN A 27 -12.52 -7.34 11.38
N ILE A 28 -11.66 -7.61 12.37
CA ILE A 28 -10.28 -8.01 12.12
C ILE A 28 -10.17 -9.36 11.41
N ASP A 29 -11.07 -10.31 11.68
CA ASP A 29 -11.05 -11.64 11.06
C ASP A 29 -11.37 -11.54 9.57
N ALA A 30 -12.31 -10.67 9.21
CA ALA A 30 -12.63 -10.39 7.82
C ALA A 30 -11.43 -9.76 7.09
N VAL A 31 -10.74 -8.81 7.73
CA VAL A 31 -9.53 -8.19 7.16
C VAL A 31 -8.39 -9.20 7.02
N GLN A 32 -8.18 -10.04 8.03
CA GLN A 32 -7.21 -11.13 8.02
C GLN A 32 -7.47 -12.08 6.85
N HIS A 33 -8.72 -12.50 6.66
CA HIS A 33 -9.11 -13.37 5.54
C HIS A 33 -8.85 -12.71 4.17
N ILE A 34 -9.28 -11.45 3.99
CA ILE A 34 -9.05 -10.69 2.75
C ILE A 34 -7.56 -10.58 2.44
N MET A 35 -6.74 -10.28 3.45
CA MET A 35 -5.29 -10.13 3.25
C MET A 35 -4.60 -11.46 2.97
N ARG A 36 -5.05 -12.54 3.63
CA ARG A 36 -4.56 -13.88 3.38
C ARG A 36 -4.84 -14.33 1.94
N VAL A 37 -6.08 -14.20 1.48
CA VAL A 37 -6.46 -14.58 0.10
C VAL A 37 -5.61 -13.81 -0.92
N LYS A 38 -5.46 -12.49 -0.75
CA LYS A 38 -4.61 -11.67 -1.63
C LYS A 38 -3.14 -12.08 -1.60
N ALA A 39 -2.63 -12.43 -0.42
CA ALA A 39 -1.24 -12.88 -0.27
C ALA A 39 -1.04 -14.26 -0.93
N GLU A 40 -1.98 -15.18 -0.78
CA GLU A 40 -1.97 -16.49 -1.43
C GLU A 40 -2.00 -16.36 -2.96
N GLU A 41 -2.81 -15.46 -3.51
CA GLU A 41 -2.84 -15.19 -4.96
C GLU A 41 -1.50 -14.63 -5.47
N THR A 42 -0.88 -13.74 -4.69
CA THR A 42 0.33 -13.00 -5.08
C THR A 42 1.59 -13.86 -4.95
N TYR A 43 1.75 -14.57 -3.82
CA TYR A 43 2.98 -15.28 -3.46
C TYR A 43 2.85 -16.80 -3.62
N ARG A 44 1.62 -17.34 -3.71
CA ARG A 44 1.33 -18.76 -3.95
C ARG A 44 2.09 -19.67 -2.99
N ARG A 45 3.06 -20.43 -3.51
CA ARG A 45 3.85 -21.42 -2.76
C ARG A 45 4.88 -20.79 -1.83
N ASP A 46 5.17 -19.51 -2.00
CA ASP A 46 6.18 -18.82 -1.21
C ASP A 46 5.61 -18.13 0.03
N LEU A 47 4.29 -18.18 0.23
CA LEU A 47 3.66 -17.61 1.41
C LEU A 47 3.92 -18.49 2.64
N ILE A 48 4.45 -17.89 3.70
CA ILE A 48 4.61 -18.55 4.99
C ILE A 48 3.44 -18.17 5.89
N ASP A 49 3.27 -16.86 6.12
CA ASP A 49 2.26 -16.37 7.05
C ASP A 49 1.86 -14.91 6.76
N VAL A 50 0.69 -14.54 7.26
CA VAL A 50 0.14 -13.18 7.19
C VAL A 50 -0.36 -12.80 8.58
N GLU A 51 0.15 -11.70 9.12
CA GLU A 51 -0.33 -11.13 10.37
C GLU A 51 -1.00 -9.79 10.11
N VAL A 52 -2.19 -9.60 10.70
CA VAL A 52 -2.92 -8.33 10.69
C VAL A 52 -3.12 -7.86 12.12
N GLN A 53 -2.71 -6.62 12.38
CA GLN A 53 -2.91 -5.96 13.67
C GLN A 53 -3.65 -4.64 13.47
N MET A 54 -4.76 -4.44 14.18
CA MET A 54 -5.41 -3.14 14.23
C MET A 54 -4.57 -2.17 15.08
N ILE A 55 -4.38 -0.95 14.56
CA ILE A 55 -3.57 0.08 15.21
C ILE A 55 -4.42 1.33 15.46
N SER A 56 -4.20 1.94 16.63
CA SER A 56 -4.81 3.21 16.99
C SER A 56 -4.33 4.37 16.10
N LYS A 57 -5.24 5.28 15.76
CA LYS A 57 -4.96 6.47 14.94
C LYS A 57 -3.87 7.38 15.54
N VAL A 58 -3.74 7.39 16.86
CA VAL A 58 -2.77 8.23 17.57
C VAL A 58 -1.35 7.66 17.57
N SER A 59 -1.19 6.40 17.13
CA SER A 59 0.12 5.74 17.04
C SER A 59 1.08 6.52 16.16
N THR A 60 2.34 6.61 16.58
CA THR A 60 3.44 7.22 15.82
C THR A 60 3.55 6.61 14.41
N ALA A 61 3.29 5.31 14.28
CA ALA A 61 3.34 4.61 13.00
C ALA A 61 2.30 5.14 12.01
N VAL A 62 1.06 5.37 12.47
CA VAL A 62 -0.02 5.95 11.66
C VAL A 62 0.26 7.42 11.32
N LYS A 63 0.81 8.19 12.27
CA LYS A 63 1.23 9.58 12.02
C LYS A 63 2.30 9.66 10.93
N ASN A 64 3.30 8.78 10.98
CA ASN A 64 4.36 8.72 9.97
C ASN A 64 3.81 8.31 8.60
N PHE A 65 2.90 7.33 8.57
CA PHE A 65 2.20 6.94 7.34
C PHE A 65 1.46 8.13 6.68
N HIS A 66 0.76 8.95 7.47
CA HIS A 66 0.12 10.17 6.93
C HIS A 66 1.12 11.19 6.41
N LYS A 67 2.23 11.43 7.13
CA LYS A 67 3.29 12.33 6.68
C LYS A 67 3.89 11.89 5.34
N GLU A 68 4.10 10.58 5.15
CA GLU A 68 4.60 10.03 3.89
C GLU A 68 3.60 10.21 2.74
N ILE A 69 2.31 9.97 2.98
CA ILE A 69 1.26 10.21 1.99
C ILE A 69 1.24 11.69 1.60
N GLN A 70 1.29 12.59 2.59
CA GLN A 70 1.28 14.03 2.36
C GLN A 70 2.49 14.46 1.54
N LYS A 71 3.69 14.02 1.93
CA LYS A 71 4.94 14.30 1.20
C LYS A 71 4.86 13.84 -0.27
N LYS A 72 4.26 12.67 -0.54
CA LYS A 72 4.06 12.18 -1.92
C LYS A 72 3.09 13.05 -2.71
N ARG A 73 2.02 13.54 -2.07
CA ARG A 73 1.06 14.47 -2.69
C ARG A 73 1.71 15.80 -3.02
N ASP A 74 2.46 16.35 -2.09
CA ASP A 74 3.15 17.64 -2.25
C ASP A 74 4.22 17.55 -3.34
N ALA A 75 5.00 16.46 -3.37
CA ALA A 75 5.96 16.19 -4.44
C ALA A 75 5.29 16.02 -5.81
N LYS A 76 4.09 15.43 -5.89
CA LYS A 76 3.34 15.31 -7.15
C LYS A 76 2.78 16.66 -7.63
N LYS A 77 2.41 17.53 -6.68
CA LYS A 77 1.87 18.87 -6.94
C LYS A 77 2.96 19.86 -7.36
N TRP A 78 4.19 19.70 -6.86
CA TRP A 78 5.30 20.59 -7.15
C TRP A 78 6.01 20.20 -8.45
N ARG A 79 5.83 21.02 -9.49
CA ARG A 79 6.62 20.99 -10.72
C ARG A 79 7.01 22.43 -11.08
N PRO A 80 8.26 22.84 -10.85
CA PRO A 80 8.69 24.22 -11.12
C PRO A 80 8.70 24.55 -12.63
N ASP A 81 8.78 23.54 -13.51
CA ASP A 81 9.11 23.74 -14.93
C ASP A 81 8.04 23.21 -15.91
N THR A 82 6.87 22.76 -15.46
CA THR A 82 5.84 22.30 -16.40
C THR A 82 5.10 23.49 -17.02
N PRO A 83 5.14 23.65 -18.36
CA PRO A 83 4.25 24.60 -19.03
C PRO A 83 2.80 24.24 -18.73
N PHE A 84 1.97 25.26 -18.52
CA PHE A 84 0.53 25.11 -18.34
C PHE A 84 -0.06 24.39 -19.56
N THR A 85 -0.37 23.10 -19.39
CA THR A 85 -1.11 22.33 -20.38
C THR A 85 -2.61 22.49 -20.06
N PRO A 86 -3.41 23.10 -20.95
CA PRO A 86 -4.85 23.22 -20.73
C PRO A 86 -5.46 21.83 -20.58
N ALA A 87 -6.31 21.68 -19.57
CA ALA A 87 -6.81 20.41 -19.04
C ALA A 87 -7.25 19.41 -20.13
N LEU A 88 -6.65 18.22 -20.10
CA LEU A 88 -7.16 17.05 -20.81
C LEU A 88 -8.61 16.77 -20.38
N ARG A 89 -9.48 16.55 -21.37
CA ARG A 89 -10.92 16.33 -21.23
C ARG A 89 -11.23 15.24 -20.20
N ARG A 90 -12.33 15.42 -19.46
CA ARG A 90 -12.89 14.60 -18.36
C ARG A 90 -13.00 13.07 -18.56
N LYS A 91 -12.56 12.47 -19.68
CA LYS A 91 -12.75 11.05 -19.98
C LYS A 91 -11.63 10.12 -19.49
N ASP A 92 -10.45 10.65 -19.12
CA ASP A 92 -9.31 9.80 -18.75
C ASP A 92 -9.18 9.52 -17.25
N GLN A 93 -10.09 10.04 -16.42
CA GLN A 93 -9.96 10.03 -14.96
C GLN A 93 -10.24 8.68 -14.27
N TYR A 94 -10.58 7.63 -15.02
CA TYR A 94 -11.02 6.32 -14.48
C TYR A 94 -10.02 5.16 -14.60
N LYS A 95 -8.83 5.36 -15.18
CA LYS A 95 -7.85 4.26 -15.38
C LYS A 95 -6.81 4.08 -14.28
N ASP A 96 -6.67 5.02 -13.34
CA ASP A 96 -5.58 5.01 -12.34
C ASP A 96 -5.91 4.27 -11.04
N GLN A 97 -6.86 3.32 -11.04
CA GLN A 97 -7.03 2.37 -9.92
C GLN A 97 -6.18 1.09 -10.11
N GLU A 98 -5.13 1.13 -10.93
CA GLU A 98 -4.18 0.03 -11.02
C GLU A 98 -3.31 -0.09 -9.76
N ILE A 99 -3.35 -1.30 -9.22
CA ILE A 99 -2.73 -1.83 -8.01
C ILE A 99 -1.23 -1.53 -7.98
N ILE A 100 -0.77 -0.72 -7.01
CA ILE A 100 0.66 -0.56 -6.73
C ILE A 100 1.12 -1.71 -5.81
N LEU A 101 1.51 -2.83 -6.41
CA LEU A 101 2.36 -3.85 -5.81
C LEU A 101 3.81 -3.35 -5.85
N ILE A 102 4.36 -2.92 -4.70
CA ILE A 102 5.77 -2.51 -4.60
C ILE A 102 6.62 -3.78 -4.50
N GLY A 103 7.00 -4.33 -5.66
CA GLY A 103 8.09 -5.30 -5.81
C GLY A 103 9.34 -4.60 -6.33
N LYS A 104 10.37 -4.41 -5.49
CA LYS A 104 11.70 -3.98 -5.95
C LYS A 104 12.30 -5.08 -6.84
N ARG A 105 12.20 -4.96 -8.17
CA ARG A 105 13.07 -5.69 -9.09
C ARG A 105 14.46 -5.05 -9.06
N ARG A 106 15.47 -5.75 -8.53
CA ARG A 106 16.86 -5.48 -8.87
C ARG A 106 17.16 -6.28 -10.14
N GLY A 107 17.42 -5.57 -11.23
CA GLY A 107 17.87 -6.16 -12.48
C GLY A 107 19.29 -6.70 -12.32
N LEU A 108 19.48 -7.92 -12.83
CA LEU A 108 20.77 -8.49 -13.22
C LEU A 108 21.04 -8.05 -14.66
N ILE A 109 22.14 -7.34 -14.87
CA ILE A 109 23.07 -7.54 -16.00
C ILE A 109 24.46 -7.41 -15.40
#